data_AF-A0A954C200-F1
#
_entry.id   AF-A0A954C200-F1
#
_cell.length_a   1.000
_cell.length_b   1.000
_cell.length_c   1.000
_cell.angle_alpha   90.00
_cell.angle_beta   90.00
_cell.angle_gamma   90.00
#
_symmetry.space_group_name_H-M   'P 1'
#
loop_
_entity.id
_entity.type
_entity.pdbx_description
1 polymer ?
#
loop_
_entity_poly.entity_id
_entity_poly.type
_entity_poly.pdbx_seq_one_letter_code
_entity_poly.pdbx_strand_id
1 'polypeptide(L)'
;MKKSILSLVAVALSVTLLGCPPPEGGDSGKTDGGDATTKPTDGDGGETTDGGEGTDGGDATDGGEAAGGGDPDLSHVKAGQDYVYDMVAAGNKMKMIYRVSDVKDGVISYETVTVMNMGGEDKEMPSGQTMTWPMKVEGGETGEAPKVDTKELPNETIKVGDMEFVCKVTETKTDAGTTKTWMPMKPDGVMTWPMMVKSETTGGAADTTMVLVEIKDK
;
A
#
# COMPACT_ATOMS: atom_id res chain seq x y z
N MET A 1 5.47 -32.32 9.28
CA MET A 1 4.74 -31.46 8.33
C MET A 1 4.67 -30.08 8.95
N LYS A 2 5.57 -29.17 8.55
CA LYS A 2 5.63 -27.79 9.06
C LYS A 2 4.86 -26.91 8.08
N LYS A 3 3.76 -26.31 8.53
CA LYS A 3 3.00 -25.33 7.76
C LYS A 3 3.87 -24.08 7.64
N SER A 4 4.25 -23.71 6.43
CA SER A 4 4.99 -22.47 6.16
C SER A 4 3.98 -21.32 6.14
N ILE A 5 4.16 -20.40 7.07
CA ILE A 5 3.40 -19.15 7.17
C ILE A 5 3.96 -18.23 6.09
N LEU A 6 3.23 -18.06 4.98
CA LEU A 6 3.59 -17.12 3.93
C LEU A 6 3.34 -15.70 4.43
N SER A 7 4.40 -14.90 4.42
CA SER A 7 4.41 -13.51 4.83
C SER A 7 3.56 -12.68 3.85
N LEU A 8 2.51 -12.06 4.39
CA LEU A 8 1.70 -11.06 3.71
C LEU A 8 2.64 -9.92 3.30
N VAL A 9 2.90 -9.79 1.99
CA VAL A 9 3.56 -8.60 1.46
C VAL A 9 2.59 -7.46 1.68
N ALA A 10 2.80 -6.72 2.76
CA ALA A 10 2.38 -5.34 2.82
C ALA A 10 2.94 -4.71 1.54
N VAL A 11 2.07 -4.41 0.58
CA VAL A 11 2.32 -3.39 -0.43
C VAL A 11 2.30 -2.08 0.34
N ALA A 12 3.28 -1.92 1.22
CA ALA A 12 3.63 -0.68 1.86
C ALA A 12 4.13 0.19 0.72
N LEU A 13 3.22 1.01 0.22
CA LEU A 13 3.44 2.44 0.09
C LEU A 13 4.92 2.78 -0.15
N SER A 14 5.42 2.40 -1.32
CA SER A 14 6.46 3.19 -1.98
C SER A 14 5.79 4.41 -2.62
N VAL A 15 5.01 5.15 -1.82
CA VAL A 15 4.77 6.58 -2.00
C VAL A 15 5.79 7.32 -1.13
N THR A 16 7.01 6.80 -1.08
CA THR A 16 8.17 7.59 -0.75
C THR A 16 8.58 8.31 -2.04
N LEU A 17 8.51 9.64 -2.00
CA LEU A 17 9.40 10.53 -2.75
C LEU A 17 9.11 10.72 -4.26
N LEU A 18 7.93 11.24 -4.61
CA LEU A 18 7.88 12.21 -5.71
C LEU A 18 8.26 13.61 -5.16
N GLY A 19 9.56 13.83 -5.00
CA GLY A 19 10.19 15.04 -5.56
C GLY A 19 10.21 16.38 -4.80
N CYS A 20 10.20 16.44 -3.46
CA CYS A 20 10.68 17.65 -2.77
C CYS A 20 12.02 17.36 -2.07
N PRO A 21 13.16 17.88 -2.56
CA PRO A 21 14.40 17.85 -1.79
C PRO A 21 14.20 18.68 -0.51
N PRO A 22 14.66 18.20 0.67
CA PRO A 22 14.66 19.01 1.87
C PRO A 22 15.56 20.25 1.65
N PRO A 23 15.18 21.42 2.19
CA PRO A 23 16.00 22.61 2.07
C PRO A 23 17.37 22.37 2.73
N GLU A 24 18.43 22.49 1.93
CA GLU A 24 19.79 22.60 2.45
C GLU A 24 19.92 23.90 3.26
N GLY A 25 20.19 23.75 4.55
CA GLY A 25 20.61 24.82 5.43
C GLY A 25 20.58 24.30 6.86
N GLY A 26 21.64 24.37 7.66
CA GLY A 26 22.94 24.97 7.52
C GLY A 26 23.59 24.81 8.89
N ASP A 27 24.88 24.52 8.88
CA ASP A 27 25.74 24.39 10.06
C ASP A 27 25.63 25.60 10.99
N SER A 28 25.41 25.36 12.29
CA SER A 28 26.04 26.14 13.36
C SER A 28 25.90 25.47 14.72
N GLY A 29 27.03 25.05 15.29
CA GLY A 29 27.39 25.46 16.65
C GLY A 29 27.03 24.55 17.83
N LYS A 30 28.03 23.75 18.23
CA LYS A 30 28.32 23.29 19.61
C LYS A 30 28.05 24.37 20.68
N THR A 31 27.54 23.98 21.85
CA THR A 31 28.29 24.05 23.14
C THR A 31 27.60 23.28 24.27
N ASP A 32 28.46 22.85 25.18
CA ASP A 32 28.33 21.98 26.35
C ASP A 32 27.39 22.42 27.49
N GLY A 33 27.04 21.43 28.32
CA GLY A 33 27.17 21.55 29.77
C GLY A 33 25.88 21.51 30.59
N GLY A 34 25.82 20.61 31.59
CA GLY A 34 24.89 20.76 32.71
C GLY A 34 24.44 19.47 33.39
N ASP A 35 25.35 18.88 34.17
CA ASP A 35 25.05 17.90 35.23
C ASP A 35 24.25 18.56 36.36
N ALA A 36 23.19 17.90 36.85
CA ALA A 36 22.64 18.09 38.19
C ALA A 36 21.73 16.92 38.57
N THR A 37 22.28 16.05 39.40
CA THR A 37 21.61 15.06 40.23
C THR A 37 20.71 15.70 41.31
N THR A 38 19.60 15.06 41.72
CA THR A 38 19.25 14.78 43.13
C THR A 38 17.91 14.00 43.32
N LYS A 39 18.08 12.77 43.82
CA LYS A 39 17.32 11.95 44.81
C LYS A 39 15.82 11.58 44.70
N PRO A 40 15.46 10.41 45.29
CA PRO A 40 14.20 9.68 45.09
C PRO A 40 13.17 9.93 46.22
N THR A 41 11.98 9.34 46.09
CA THR A 41 11.10 9.08 47.24
C THR A 41 10.54 7.65 47.13
N ASP A 42 10.86 6.89 48.17
CA ASP A 42 10.32 5.59 48.53
C ASP A 42 8.87 5.68 49.03
N GLY A 43 8.12 4.57 48.92
CA GLY A 43 6.83 4.37 49.60
C GLY A 43 5.91 3.50 48.76
N ASP A 44 5.94 2.16 48.81
CA ASP A 44 5.61 1.23 49.91
C ASP A 44 4.23 0.57 49.70
N GLY A 45 4.22 -0.76 49.81
CA GLY A 45 3.08 -1.54 50.32
C GLY A 45 2.02 -2.02 49.34
N GLY A 46 2.02 -3.33 49.03
CA GLY A 46 0.86 -4.01 48.43
C GLY A 46 1.10 -5.46 48.05
N GLU A 47 1.16 -6.33 49.07
CA GLU A 47 1.35 -7.78 48.98
C GLU A 47 0.16 -8.53 48.32
N THR A 48 0.51 -9.72 47.84
CA THR A 48 -0.17 -10.75 47.04
C THR A 48 -1.51 -11.30 47.56
N THR A 49 -2.35 -11.81 46.64
CA THR A 49 -2.82 -13.21 46.66
C THR A 49 -3.33 -13.71 45.31
N ASP A 50 -3.18 -15.01 45.18
CA ASP A 50 -3.16 -15.91 44.03
C ASP A 50 -4.56 -16.43 43.61
N GLY A 51 -4.64 -17.02 42.42
CA GLY A 51 -5.51 -18.17 42.15
C GLY A 51 -6.76 -17.99 41.29
N GLY A 52 -6.64 -18.33 40.00
CA GLY A 52 -7.33 -19.53 39.51
C GLY A 52 -8.55 -19.40 38.58
N GLU A 53 -8.37 -20.00 37.39
CA GLU A 53 -9.34 -20.64 36.48
C GLU A 53 -10.14 -19.80 35.46
N GLY A 54 -9.97 -20.15 34.19
CA GLY A 54 -10.74 -19.66 33.05
C GLY A 54 -10.05 -19.93 31.72
N THR A 55 -9.97 -21.20 31.33
CA THR A 55 -9.63 -21.70 29.99
C THR A 55 -10.48 -21.04 28.90
N ASP A 56 -9.88 -20.67 27.76
CA ASP A 56 -10.24 -21.23 26.44
C ASP A 56 -9.59 -20.46 25.27
N GLY A 57 -8.93 -21.25 24.41
CA GLY A 57 -8.99 -21.19 22.96
C GLY A 57 -8.83 -19.85 22.25
N GLY A 58 -7.67 -19.64 21.64
CA GLY A 58 -7.50 -18.57 20.65
C GLY A 58 -6.11 -18.55 20.03
N ASP A 59 -5.65 -19.68 19.50
CA ASP A 59 -4.58 -19.74 18.51
C ASP A 59 -5.05 -18.98 17.25
N ALA A 60 -4.85 -17.67 17.22
CA ALA A 60 -5.02 -16.84 16.03
C ALA A 60 -3.68 -16.75 15.30
N THR A 61 -3.18 -17.90 14.85
CA THR A 61 -2.27 -17.97 13.71
C THR A 61 -3.10 -17.86 12.44
N ASP A 62 -3.66 -16.67 12.18
CA ASP A 62 -4.20 -16.34 10.86
C ASP A 62 -3.24 -15.37 10.18
N GLY A 63 -2.15 -15.97 9.70
CA GLY A 63 -1.21 -15.31 8.82
C GLY A 63 -1.97 -14.94 7.55
N GLY A 64 -1.92 -13.65 7.22
CA GLY A 64 -2.56 -13.07 6.05
C GLY A 64 -2.44 -13.99 4.85
N GLU A 65 -3.58 -14.60 4.49
CA GLU A 65 -3.68 -15.52 3.38
C GLU A 65 -3.21 -14.77 2.14
N ALA A 66 -2.15 -15.31 1.52
CA ALA A 66 -1.69 -14.86 0.22
C ALA A 66 -2.93 -14.78 -0.69
N ALA A 67 -3.07 -13.67 -1.42
CA ALA A 67 -4.05 -13.57 -2.49
C ALA A 67 -4.01 -14.87 -3.30
N GLY A 68 -5.16 -15.52 -3.46
CA GLY A 68 -5.29 -16.94 -3.79
C GLY A 68 -4.28 -17.43 -4.82
N GLY A 69 -3.61 -18.55 -4.53
CA GLY A 69 -2.47 -19.10 -5.29
C GLY A 69 -2.76 -19.62 -6.70
N GLY A 70 -3.65 -18.96 -7.45
CA GLY A 70 -3.84 -19.14 -8.88
C GLY A 70 -3.07 -18.10 -9.69
N ASP A 71 -2.76 -18.44 -10.94
CA ASP A 71 -2.21 -17.47 -11.90
C ASP A 71 -3.19 -16.30 -12.06
N PRO A 72 -2.69 -15.05 -12.13
CA PRO A 72 -3.57 -13.89 -12.24
C PRO A 72 -4.36 -13.92 -13.54
N ASP A 73 -5.59 -13.44 -13.49
CA ASP A 73 -6.40 -13.33 -14.70
C ASP A 73 -6.11 -12.03 -15.44
N LEU A 74 -5.62 -12.16 -16.68
CA LEU A 74 -5.28 -11.04 -17.56
C LEU A 74 -6.12 -11.02 -18.84
N SER A 75 -7.20 -11.79 -18.92
CA SER A 75 -7.99 -11.98 -20.16
C SER A 75 -8.63 -10.70 -20.71
N HIS A 76 -8.82 -9.68 -19.87
CA HIS A 76 -9.37 -8.38 -20.26
C HIS A 76 -8.29 -7.32 -20.55
N VAL A 77 -7.01 -7.60 -20.29
CA VAL A 77 -5.91 -6.65 -20.47
C VAL A 77 -5.24 -6.86 -21.81
N LYS A 78 -4.88 -5.76 -22.48
CA LYS A 78 -4.17 -5.78 -23.76
C LYS A 78 -2.98 -4.83 -23.75
N ALA A 79 -1.96 -5.18 -24.53
CA ALA A 79 -0.89 -4.24 -24.86
C ALA A 79 -1.48 -2.99 -25.54
N GLY A 80 -0.94 -1.82 -25.19
CA GLY A 80 -1.43 -0.53 -25.65
C GLY A 80 -2.56 0.08 -24.82
N GLN A 81 -3.00 -0.56 -23.73
CA GLN A 81 -4.01 0.01 -22.85
C GLN A 81 -3.43 1.00 -21.85
N ASP A 82 -4.10 2.14 -21.69
CA ASP A 82 -3.79 3.17 -20.68
C ASP A 82 -4.85 3.14 -19.58
N TYR A 83 -4.43 2.89 -18.34
CA TYR A 83 -5.27 2.98 -17.14
C TYR A 83 -5.02 4.33 -16.48
N VAL A 84 -6.00 5.24 -16.57
CA VAL A 84 -5.88 6.63 -16.13
C VAL A 84 -6.50 6.78 -14.75
N TYR A 85 -5.68 7.27 -13.82
CA TYR A 85 -6.08 7.56 -12.46
C TYR A 85 -6.10 9.06 -12.21
N ASP A 86 -7.16 9.54 -11.58
CA ASP A 86 -7.14 10.82 -10.91
C ASP A 86 -6.51 10.63 -9.53
N MET A 87 -5.51 11.45 -9.22
CA MET A 87 -4.84 11.44 -7.93
C MET A 87 -4.93 12.83 -7.29
N VAL A 88 -5.30 12.85 -6.01
CA VAL A 88 -5.22 14.02 -5.15
C VAL A 88 -4.22 13.71 -4.07
N ALA A 89 -3.15 14.48 -3.97
CA ALA A 89 -2.13 14.33 -2.93
C ALA A 89 -1.83 15.69 -2.32
N ALA A 90 -2.04 15.83 -1.00
CA ALA A 90 -1.85 17.11 -0.29
C ALA A 90 -2.60 18.28 -0.95
N GLY A 91 -3.82 18.03 -1.45
CA GLY A 91 -4.65 19.02 -2.15
C GLY A 91 -4.27 19.29 -3.62
N ASN A 92 -3.15 18.76 -4.10
CA ASN A 92 -2.75 18.88 -5.50
C ASN A 92 -3.39 17.78 -6.34
N LYS A 93 -3.97 18.16 -7.48
CA LYS A 93 -4.53 17.23 -8.46
C LYS A 93 -3.48 16.90 -9.52
N MET A 94 -3.31 15.61 -9.78
CA MET A 94 -2.45 15.07 -10.82
C MET A 94 -3.13 13.86 -11.44
N LYS A 95 -2.70 13.44 -12.63
CA LYS A 95 -3.10 12.14 -13.18
C LYS A 95 -1.93 11.19 -13.11
N MET A 96 -2.22 9.92 -12.91
CA MET A 96 -1.26 8.84 -13.06
C MET A 96 -1.79 7.89 -14.11
N ILE A 97 -0.97 7.55 -15.10
CA ILE A 97 -1.35 6.66 -16.20
C ILE A 97 -0.47 5.42 -16.10
N TYR A 98 -1.08 4.24 -16.01
CA TYR A 98 -0.37 2.98 -16.23
C TYR A 98 -0.54 2.57 -17.69
N ARG A 99 0.55 2.67 -18.45
CA ARG A 99 0.60 2.33 -19.88
C ARG A 99 1.07 0.90 -20.04
N VAL A 100 0.18 -0.01 -20.43
CA VAL A 100 0.52 -1.41 -20.66
C VAL A 100 1.30 -1.52 -21.96
N SER A 101 2.56 -1.91 -21.87
CA SER A 101 3.43 -2.09 -23.03
C SER A 101 3.37 -3.52 -23.60
N ASP A 102 3.19 -4.52 -22.74
CA ASP A 102 3.13 -5.94 -23.14
C ASP A 102 2.30 -6.76 -22.15
N VAL A 103 1.70 -7.85 -22.63
CA VAL A 103 0.98 -8.86 -21.82
C VAL A 103 1.38 -10.23 -22.32
N LYS A 104 2.19 -10.95 -21.54
CA LYS A 104 2.77 -12.23 -21.96
C LYS A 104 3.00 -13.16 -20.77
N ASP A 105 2.69 -14.45 -20.95
CA ASP A 105 2.95 -15.51 -19.97
C ASP A 105 2.43 -15.20 -18.55
N GLY A 106 1.23 -14.59 -18.47
CA GLY A 106 0.62 -14.20 -17.19
C GLY A 106 1.27 -12.96 -16.54
N VAL A 107 2.12 -12.23 -17.27
CA VAL A 107 2.82 -11.03 -16.81
C VAL A 107 2.47 -9.83 -17.69
N ILE A 108 2.16 -8.71 -17.04
CA ILE A 108 1.99 -7.38 -17.62
C ILE A 108 3.30 -6.63 -17.50
N SER A 109 3.78 -6.05 -18.59
CA SER A 109 4.78 -4.97 -18.56
C SER A 109 4.08 -3.63 -18.74
N TYR A 110 4.38 -2.65 -17.90
CA TYR A 110 3.75 -1.33 -17.96
C TYR A 110 4.71 -0.21 -17.54
N GLU A 111 4.45 1.01 -18.01
CA GLU A 111 5.11 2.23 -17.58
C GLU A 111 4.15 3.06 -16.72
N THR A 112 4.68 3.75 -15.71
CA THR A 112 3.92 4.77 -14.98
C THR A 112 4.25 6.16 -15.53
N VAL A 113 3.22 6.91 -15.93
CA VAL A 113 3.36 8.28 -16.41
C VAL A 113 2.57 9.19 -15.50
N THR A 114 3.26 10.17 -14.91
CA THR A 114 2.61 11.20 -14.11
C THR A 114 2.26 12.37 -15.02
N VAL A 115 1.04 12.89 -14.94
CA VAL A 115 0.62 14.10 -15.65
C VAL A 115 0.34 15.19 -14.63
N MET A 116 1.08 16.29 -14.73
CA MET A 116 0.89 17.48 -13.88
C MET A 116 0.56 18.68 -14.74
N ASN A 117 -0.31 19.56 -14.23
CA ASN A 117 -0.57 20.85 -14.87
C ASN A 117 0.57 21.82 -14.52
N MET A 118 1.37 22.19 -15.52
CA MET A 118 2.50 23.11 -15.38
C MET A 118 2.26 24.35 -16.23
N GLY A 119 1.84 25.44 -15.59
CA GLY A 119 1.58 26.70 -16.30
C GLY A 119 0.34 26.67 -17.19
N GLY A 120 -0.69 25.89 -16.81
CA GLY A 120 -1.93 25.75 -17.58
C GLY A 120 -1.91 24.62 -18.61
N GLU A 121 -0.76 23.99 -18.84
CA GLU A 121 -0.61 22.86 -19.77
C GLU A 121 -0.39 21.56 -19.00
N ASP A 122 -1.10 20.51 -19.41
CA ASP A 122 -0.88 19.15 -18.88
C ASP A 122 0.41 18.59 -19.48
N LYS A 123 1.38 18.30 -18.62
CA LYS A 123 2.69 17.77 -19.02
C LYS A 123 2.86 16.36 -18.51
N GLU A 124 3.18 15.45 -19.42
CA GLU A 124 3.57 14.07 -19.08
C GLU A 124 5.01 14.02 -18.58
N MET A 125 5.22 13.28 -17.49
CA MET A 125 6.51 12.92 -16.95
C MET A 125 6.53 11.39 -16.79
N PRO A 126 7.07 10.68 -17.78
CA PRO A 126 7.27 9.24 -17.69
C PRO A 126 8.23 8.92 -16.54
N SER A 127 7.99 7.83 -15.83
CA SER A 127 8.92 7.35 -14.78
C SER A 127 10.26 6.91 -15.37
N GLY A 128 10.31 6.59 -16.67
CA GLY A 128 11.49 6.05 -17.35
C GLY A 128 11.80 4.60 -16.97
N GLN A 129 10.91 3.94 -16.22
CA GLN A 129 11.06 2.56 -15.76
C GLN A 129 9.85 1.73 -16.20
N THR A 130 10.13 0.60 -16.85
CA THR A 130 9.15 -0.45 -17.10
C THR A 130 9.03 -1.33 -15.86
N MET A 131 7.81 -1.46 -15.36
CA MET A 131 7.44 -2.30 -14.23
C MET A 131 6.77 -3.57 -14.74
N THR A 132 6.82 -4.64 -13.96
CA THR A 132 6.14 -5.91 -14.27
C THR A 132 5.17 -6.30 -13.17
N TRP A 133 4.00 -6.83 -13.55
CA TRP A 133 3.05 -7.42 -12.62
C TRP A 133 2.56 -8.79 -13.10
N PRO A 134 2.43 -9.80 -12.21
CA PRO A 134 2.81 -9.77 -10.81
C PRO A 134 4.33 -9.72 -10.64
N MET A 135 4.81 -9.01 -9.60
CA MET A 135 6.24 -9.01 -9.27
C MET A 135 6.61 -10.38 -8.72
N LYS A 136 7.60 -11.05 -9.33
CA LYS A 136 8.20 -12.26 -8.75
C LYS A 136 9.11 -11.83 -7.61
N VAL A 137 8.69 -12.04 -6.37
CA VAL A 137 9.55 -11.84 -5.20
C VAL A 137 10.39 -13.10 -5.04
N GLU A 138 11.67 -13.05 -5.40
CA GLU A 138 12.60 -14.14 -5.08
C GLU A 138 12.83 -14.12 -3.56
N GLY A 139 12.70 -15.27 -2.90
CA GLY A 139 12.60 -15.42 -1.45
C GLY A 139 13.86 -15.03 -0.67
N GLY A 140 14.15 -13.72 -0.60
CA GLY A 140 15.16 -13.15 0.28
C GLY A 140 14.74 -13.24 1.75
N GLU A 141 15.74 -13.35 2.63
CA GLU A 141 15.56 -13.35 4.09
C GLU A 141 14.80 -12.08 4.51
N THR A 142 13.54 -12.26 4.91
CA THR A 142 12.70 -11.16 5.38
C THR A 142 12.97 -10.96 6.88
N GLY A 143 13.47 -9.78 7.24
CA GLY A 143 13.36 -9.30 8.62
C GLY A 143 11.89 -9.26 9.03
N GLU A 144 11.61 -9.25 10.33
CA GLU A 144 10.24 -9.10 10.85
C GLU A 144 9.59 -7.88 10.20
N ALA A 145 8.55 -8.10 9.39
CA ALA A 145 7.79 -7.02 8.79
C ALA A 145 7.15 -6.19 9.92
N PRO A 146 7.05 -4.86 9.79
CA PRO A 146 6.32 -4.04 10.75
C PRO A 146 4.93 -4.63 10.95
N LYS A 147 4.51 -4.76 12.22
CA LYS A 147 3.13 -5.14 12.53
C LYS A 147 2.21 -4.05 11.98
N VAL A 148 1.42 -4.41 10.98
CA VAL A 148 0.41 -3.53 10.38
C VAL A 148 -0.96 -4.10 10.72
N ASP A 149 -1.82 -3.27 11.30
CA ASP A 149 -3.19 -3.65 11.58
C ASP A 149 -3.96 -3.63 10.26
N THR A 150 -4.20 -4.79 9.68
CA THR A 150 -4.96 -4.93 8.43
C THR A 150 -6.34 -5.54 8.73
N LYS A 151 -7.37 -4.89 8.22
CA LYS A 151 -8.76 -5.30 8.33
C LYS A 151 -9.34 -5.49 6.94
N GLU A 152 -9.86 -6.70 6.69
CA GLU A 152 -10.67 -6.94 5.51
C GLU A 152 -12.08 -6.36 5.70
N LEU A 153 -12.56 -5.68 4.67
CA LEU A 153 -13.88 -5.07 4.61
C LEU A 153 -14.73 -5.83 3.58
N PRO A 154 -16.07 -5.67 3.61
CA PRO A 154 -16.92 -6.25 2.60
C PRO A 154 -16.46 -5.86 1.19
N ASN A 155 -16.56 -6.80 0.25
CA ASN A 155 -16.26 -6.53 -1.15
C ASN A 155 -17.15 -5.41 -1.69
N GLU A 156 -16.59 -4.60 -2.58
CA GLU A 156 -17.30 -3.49 -3.22
C GLU A 156 -17.18 -3.62 -4.74
N THR A 157 -18.25 -3.29 -5.47
CA THR A 157 -18.24 -3.28 -6.94
C THR A 157 -17.99 -1.85 -7.44
N ILE A 158 -16.95 -1.67 -8.26
CA ILE A 158 -16.55 -0.39 -8.84
C ILE A 158 -16.71 -0.45 -10.36
N LYS A 159 -17.42 0.52 -10.94
CA LYS A 159 -17.60 0.66 -12.39
C LYS A 159 -16.66 1.71 -12.95
N VAL A 160 -15.93 1.37 -14.00
CA VAL A 160 -15.05 2.29 -14.75
C VAL A 160 -15.34 2.12 -16.24
N GLY A 161 -15.95 3.15 -16.84
CA GLY A 161 -16.47 3.04 -18.21
C GLY A 161 -17.46 1.88 -18.33
N ASP A 162 -17.18 0.96 -19.27
CA ASP A 162 -17.98 -0.25 -19.49
C ASP A 162 -17.51 -1.46 -18.67
N MET A 163 -16.44 -1.32 -17.88
CA MET A 163 -15.92 -2.38 -17.04
C MET A 163 -16.49 -2.31 -15.63
N GLU A 164 -16.78 -3.48 -15.06
CA GLU A 164 -17.20 -3.65 -13.67
C GLU A 164 -16.17 -4.51 -12.93
N PHE A 165 -15.67 -4.00 -11.81
CA PHE A 165 -14.68 -4.65 -10.96
C PHE A 165 -15.32 -5.04 -9.63
N VAL A 166 -15.31 -6.33 -9.30
CA VAL A 166 -15.55 -6.78 -7.92
C VAL A 166 -14.23 -6.62 -7.18
N CYS A 167 -14.21 -5.87 -6.08
CA CYS A 167 -12.99 -5.54 -5.37
C CYS A 167 -12.97 -6.14 -3.97
N LYS A 168 -11.83 -6.77 -3.61
CA LYS A 168 -11.45 -6.96 -2.22
C LYS A 168 -11.08 -5.61 -1.64
N VAL A 169 -11.66 -5.28 -0.50
CA VAL A 169 -11.43 -4.01 0.16
C VAL A 169 -10.66 -4.24 1.45
N THR A 170 -9.48 -3.62 1.55
CA THR A 170 -8.61 -3.77 2.72
C THR A 170 -8.34 -2.41 3.33
N GLU A 171 -8.47 -2.31 4.65
CA GLU A 171 -8.07 -1.16 5.45
C GLU A 171 -6.81 -1.53 6.22
N THR A 172 -5.74 -0.79 6.04
CA THR A 172 -4.47 -0.95 6.75
C THR A 172 -4.21 0.29 7.58
N LYS A 173 -3.95 0.11 8.88
CA LYS A 173 -3.59 1.18 9.81
C LYS A 173 -2.12 1.09 10.16
N THR A 174 -1.48 2.24 10.13
CA THR A 174 -0.08 2.45 10.50
C THR A 174 0.04 3.74 11.31
N ASP A 175 1.18 3.98 11.93
CA ASP A 175 1.47 5.28 12.57
C ASP A 175 1.40 6.46 11.59
N ALA A 176 1.57 6.19 10.29
CA ALA A 176 1.52 7.17 9.22
C ALA A 176 0.10 7.44 8.68
N GLY A 177 -0.93 6.80 9.23
CA GLY A 177 -2.33 6.98 8.84
C GLY A 177 -3.05 5.68 8.49
N THR A 178 -4.30 5.82 8.06
CA THR A 178 -5.17 4.72 7.62
C THR A 178 -5.26 4.73 6.10
N THR A 179 -4.96 3.60 5.46
CA THR A 179 -5.11 3.42 4.01
C THR A 179 -6.19 2.38 3.72
N LYS A 180 -7.17 2.73 2.89
CA LYS A 180 -8.17 1.82 2.35
C LYS A 180 -7.88 1.59 0.87
N THR A 181 -7.83 0.35 0.41
CA THR A 181 -7.49 -0.03 -0.97
C THR A 181 -8.52 -0.99 -1.54
N TRP A 182 -8.88 -0.78 -2.81
CA TRP A 182 -9.81 -1.61 -3.58
C TRP A 182 -9.03 -2.35 -4.65
N MET A 183 -8.81 -3.64 -4.41
CA MET A 183 -8.06 -4.52 -5.29
C MET A 183 -9.05 -5.34 -6.12
N PRO A 184 -9.06 -5.22 -7.45
CA PRO A 184 -9.98 -6.00 -8.28
C PRO A 184 -9.61 -7.48 -8.22
N MET A 185 -10.66 -8.30 -8.09
CA MET A 185 -10.58 -9.74 -8.02
C MET A 185 -11.71 -10.35 -8.86
N LYS A 186 -11.49 -11.55 -9.37
CA LYS A 186 -12.57 -12.36 -9.92
C LYS A 186 -13.43 -12.97 -8.81
N PRO A 187 -14.68 -13.37 -9.11
CA PRO A 187 -15.56 -14.01 -8.13
C PRO A 187 -14.99 -15.28 -7.48
N ASP A 188 -14.02 -15.94 -8.13
CA ASP A 188 -13.31 -17.12 -7.65
C ASP A 188 -12.12 -16.81 -6.73
N GLY A 189 -11.85 -15.52 -6.45
CA GLY A 189 -10.76 -15.10 -5.58
C GLY A 189 -9.47 -14.72 -6.29
N VAL A 190 -9.37 -14.93 -7.61
CA VAL A 190 -8.14 -14.66 -8.37
C VAL A 190 -7.94 -13.16 -8.55
N MET A 191 -6.76 -12.66 -8.19
CA MET A 191 -6.40 -11.26 -8.42
C MET A 191 -6.31 -10.95 -9.91
N THR A 192 -6.73 -9.75 -10.28
CA THR A 192 -6.70 -9.30 -11.67
C THR A 192 -6.09 -7.90 -11.76
N TRP A 193 -5.79 -7.44 -12.97
CA TRP A 193 -5.25 -6.12 -13.20
C TRP A 193 -6.38 -5.09 -13.44
N PRO A 194 -6.26 -3.83 -12.99
CA PRO A 194 -5.09 -3.21 -12.37
C PRO A 194 -4.89 -3.58 -10.89
N MET A 195 -3.68 -3.36 -10.35
CA MET A 195 -3.36 -3.69 -8.95
C MET A 195 -4.35 -3.09 -7.94
N MET A 196 -4.92 -1.93 -8.27
CA MET A 196 -6.00 -1.30 -7.53
C MET A 196 -6.86 -0.45 -8.47
N VAL A 197 -8.15 -0.36 -8.17
CA VAL A 197 -9.06 0.59 -8.83
C VAL A 197 -9.24 1.86 -8.03
N LYS A 198 -8.96 1.80 -6.72
CA LYS A 198 -9.08 2.93 -5.80
C LYS A 198 -8.15 2.75 -4.60
N SER A 199 -7.61 3.84 -4.09
CA SER A 199 -6.94 3.91 -2.79
C SER A 199 -7.20 5.26 -2.12
N GLU A 200 -7.40 5.24 -0.81
CA GLU A 200 -7.60 6.41 0.05
C GLU A 200 -6.70 6.29 1.27
N THR A 201 -5.84 7.28 1.49
CA THR A 201 -5.03 7.41 2.70
C THR A 201 -5.48 8.64 3.46
N THR A 202 -5.79 8.47 4.75
CA THR A 202 -6.28 9.54 5.63
C THR A 202 -5.58 9.54 6.98
N GLY A 203 -5.53 10.70 7.63
CA GLY A 203 -5.00 10.83 9.00
C GLY A 203 -3.47 10.74 9.11
N GLY A 204 -2.78 10.77 7.97
CA GLY A 204 -1.33 10.86 7.88
C GLY A 204 -0.81 12.29 7.76
N ALA A 205 0.40 12.43 7.21
CA ALA A 205 0.98 13.75 6.90
C ALA A 205 0.16 14.53 5.86
N ALA A 206 -0.49 13.83 4.93
CA ALA A 206 -1.42 14.39 3.97
C ALA A 206 -2.44 13.34 3.53
N ASP A 207 -3.69 13.77 3.37
CA ASP A 207 -4.71 12.93 2.75
C ASP A 207 -4.38 12.75 1.27
N THR A 208 -4.50 11.49 0.81
CA THR A 208 -4.24 11.11 -0.57
C THR A 208 -5.38 10.24 -1.08
N THR A 209 -5.77 10.45 -2.33
CA THR A 209 -6.77 9.64 -3.00
C THR A 209 -6.30 9.35 -4.41
N MET A 210 -6.44 8.10 -4.85
CA MET A 210 -6.17 7.67 -6.22
C MET A 210 -7.36 6.85 -6.71
N VAL A 211 -7.95 7.23 -7.84
CA VAL A 211 -9.15 6.58 -8.39
C VAL A 211 -8.93 6.31 -9.86
N LEU A 212 -9.12 5.06 -10.29
CA LEU A 212 -9.16 4.72 -11.71
C LEU A 212 -10.42 5.34 -12.31
N VAL A 213 -10.24 6.29 -13.22
CA VAL A 213 -11.33 7.04 -13.84
C VAL A 213 -11.59 6.64 -15.28
N GLU A 214 -10.59 6.07 -15.96
CA GLU A 214 -10.68 5.76 -17.38
C GLU A 214 -9.75 4.61 -17.77
N ILE A 215 -10.18 3.81 -18.75
CA ILE A 215 -9.37 2.78 -19.42
C ILE A 215 -9.46 3.08 -20.91
N LYS A 216 -8.31 3.28 -21.57
CA LYS A 216 -8.23 3.64 -22.98
C LYS A 216 -7.50 2.57 -23.76
N ASP A 217 -8.00 2.26 -24.94
CA ASP A 217 -7.20 1.61 -25.98
C ASP A 217 -6.45 2.72 -26.75
N LYS A 218 -5.17 2.50 -27.07
CA LYS A 218 -4.33 3.43 -27.82
C LYS A 218 -4.38 3.20 -29.33
#